data_AF-A0A8X8WH65-F1
#
_entry.id   AF-A0A8X8WH65-F1
#
_cell.length_a   1.000
_cell.length_b   1.000
_cell.length_c   1.000
_cell.angle_alpha   90.00
_cell.angle_beta   90.00
_cell.angle_gamma   90.00
#
_symmetry.space_group_name_H-M   'P 1'
#
loop_
_entity.id
_entity.type
_entity.pdbx_description
1 polymer ?
#
loop_
_entity_poly.entity_id
_entity_poly.type
_entity_poly.pdbx_seq_one_letter_code
_entity_poly.pdbx_strand_id
1 'polypeptide(L)'
;MNDLMTKSFTSYVDLKKEANKDLEMGVTTTHVDTNLTSFLEEAEQVKQEMASIRDTLARLQASHEEGKSLHNPEALKTLRASVNADILSVLKRARTIRARLQDMDRSNALNRRLSGCKEGTPVDRTRSAVTNGLRKKLKELMMDFQALRQRMMTEYKETVGRRYFTVTGEHPHDEVIDKIISGGDGNGGEELLSRAIQEHGRGKVVETPAMLVHRDHTAVSHYSSCCHPHCHQFH
;
A
#
# COMPACT_ATOMS: atom_id res chain seq x y z
N MET A 1 -10.97 23.24 2.10
CA MET A 1 -9.90 22.28 2.44
C MET A 1 -8.62 22.87 1.85
N ASN A 2 -7.71 23.38 2.68
CA ASN A 2 -6.50 24.03 2.18
C ASN A 2 -5.60 22.98 1.57
N ASP A 3 -5.35 23.12 0.27
CA ASP A 3 -4.39 22.31 -0.44
C ASP A 3 -2.98 22.73 0.03
N LEU A 4 -2.46 21.98 1.00
CA LEU A 4 -1.11 22.11 1.56
C LEU A 4 -0.06 21.58 0.56
N MET A 5 -0.40 21.45 -0.72
CA MET A 5 0.42 20.78 -1.75
C MET A 5 1.35 21.69 -2.55
N THR A 6 1.36 23.02 -2.35
CA THR A 6 2.07 23.90 -3.31
C THR A 6 3.19 24.76 -2.72
N LYS A 7 3.45 24.73 -1.40
CA LYS A 7 4.33 25.73 -0.76
C LYS A 7 5.58 25.20 -0.05
N SER A 8 6.02 23.97 -0.32
CA SER A 8 7.22 23.44 0.37
C SER A 8 8.26 22.79 -0.52
N PHE A 9 8.14 22.90 -1.83
CA PHE A 9 9.24 22.59 -2.74
C PHE A 9 9.37 23.75 -3.72
N THR A 10 10.48 24.47 -3.64
CA THR A 10 10.99 25.27 -4.75
C THR A 10 10.89 24.41 -6.01
N SER A 11 10.39 24.96 -7.13
CA SER A 11 10.29 24.20 -8.36
C SER A 11 11.65 23.57 -8.64
N TYR A 12 11.68 22.35 -9.17
CA TYR A 12 12.91 21.68 -9.59
C TYR A 12 13.78 22.58 -10.50
N VAL A 13 13.11 23.40 -11.31
CA VAL A 13 13.70 24.45 -12.15
C VAL A 13 14.33 25.56 -11.31
N ASP A 14 13.71 25.93 -10.20
CA ASP A 14 14.24 26.93 -9.26
C ASP A 14 15.46 26.40 -8.51
N LEU A 15 15.45 25.15 -8.04
CA LEU A 15 16.64 24.52 -7.44
C LEU A 15 17.82 24.46 -8.42
N LYS A 16 17.55 24.13 -9.68
CA LYS A 16 18.56 24.15 -10.76
C LYS A 16 19.07 25.57 -11.02
N LYS A 17 18.18 26.57 -11.01
CA LYS A 17 18.50 27.97 -11.25
C LYS A 17 19.31 28.58 -10.10
N GLU A 18 18.97 28.24 -8.87
CA GLU A 18 19.64 28.70 -7.65
C GLU A 18 21.02 28.05 -7.50
N ALA A 19 21.13 26.75 -7.77
CA ALA A 19 22.43 26.06 -7.83
C ALA A 19 23.36 26.65 -8.91
N ASN A 20 22.82 27.00 -10.08
CA ASN A 20 23.61 27.60 -11.16
C ASN A 20 24.02 29.05 -10.88
N LYS A 21 23.22 29.80 -10.11
CA LYS A 21 23.49 31.21 -9.79
C LYS A 21 24.64 31.38 -8.79
N ASP A 22 24.86 30.40 -7.92
CA ASP A 22 25.94 30.39 -6.93
C ASP A 22 27.26 29.78 -7.45
N LEU A 23 27.27 29.27 -8.69
CA LEU A 23 28.40 28.57 -9.33
C LEU A 23 29.28 29.48 -10.23
N GLU A 24 29.06 30.81 -10.23
CA GLU A 24 29.82 31.82 -11.00
C GLU A 24 31.25 32.07 -10.47
N MET A 25 32.01 31.00 -10.20
CA MET A 25 33.47 31.03 -10.03
C MET A 25 34.05 29.79 -10.71
N GLY A 26 34.57 29.99 -11.92
CA GLY A 26 34.92 28.93 -12.87
C GLY A 26 35.97 27.93 -12.36
N VAL A 27 35.65 26.64 -12.51
CA VAL A 27 36.41 25.56 -13.18
C VAL A 27 35.61 24.25 -13.01
N THR A 28 35.35 23.54 -14.12
CA THR A 28 34.61 22.24 -14.27
C THR A 28 33.08 22.23 -14.13
N THR A 29 32.38 23.31 -14.51
CA THR A 29 30.91 23.42 -14.43
C THR A 29 30.17 22.36 -15.27
N THR A 30 30.64 22.02 -16.48
CA THR A 30 29.91 21.13 -17.40
C THR A 30 29.78 19.68 -16.94
N HIS A 31 30.80 19.12 -16.29
CA HIS A 31 30.77 17.74 -15.78
C HIS A 31 29.90 17.63 -14.52
N VAL A 32 29.93 18.65 -13.65
CA VAL A 32 29.09 18.73 -12.45
C VAL A 32 27.62 18.90 -12.84
N ASP A 33 27.33 19.73 -13.85
CA ASP A 33 25.98 19.93 -14.40
C ASP A 33 25.40 18.66 -15.02
N THR A 34 26.21 17.91 -15.78
CA THR A 34 25.80 16.64 -16.40
C THR A 34 25.51 15.58 -15.33
N ASN A 35 26.37 15.50 -14.31
CA ASN A 35 26.19 14.57 -13.20
C ASN A 35 24.92 14.89 -12.38
N LEU A 36 24.69 16.17 -12.08
CA LEU A 36 23.48 16.60 -11.39
C LEU A 36 22.22 16.33 -12.22
N THR A 37 22.27 16.57 -13.53
CA THR A 37 21.15 16.28 -14.44
C THR A 37 20.76 14.81 -14.40
N SER A 38 21.73 13.90 -14.57
CA SER A 38 21.46 12.44 -14.53
C SER A 38 20.90 11.96 -13.18
N PHE A 39 21.39 12.50 -12.07
CA PHE A 39 20.86 12.19 -10.73
C PHE A 39 19.40 12.60 -10.59
N LEU A 40 19.07 13.77 -11.14
CA LEU A 40 17.73 14.30 -11.04
C LEU A 40 16.75 13.59 -11.97
N GLU A 41 17.21 13.08 -13.12
CA GLU A 41 16.41 12.18 -13.97
C GLU A 41 16.08 10.88 -13.23
N GLU A 42 17.04 10.28 -12.52
CA GLU A 42 16.76 9.10 -11.67
C GLU A 42 15.77 9.44 -10.55
N ALA A 43 15.91 10.61 -9.92
CA ALA A 43 14.97 11.09 -8.91
C ALA A 43 13.53 11.21 -9.47
N GLU A 44 13.38 11.66 -10.72
CA GLU A 44 12.08 11.76 -11.38
C GLU A 44 11.50 10.38 -11.72
N GLN A 45 12.31 9.44 -12.18
CA GLN A 45 11.86 8.05 -12.38
C GLN A 45 11.36 7.43 -11.07
N VAL A 46 12.07 7.67 -9.97
CA VAL A 46 11.64 7.23 -8.63
C VAL A 46 10.30 7.86 -8.25
N LYS A 47 10.06 9.14 -8.56
CA LYS A 47 8.77 9.81 -8.33
C LYS A 47 7.64 9.21 -9.17
N GLN A 48 7.91 8.84 -10.42
CA GLN A 48 6.93 8.21 -11.31
C GLN A 48 6.54 6.81 -10.80
N GLU A 49 7.50 6.03 -10.31
CA GLU A 49 7.24 4.74 -9.67
C GLU A 49 6.40 4.91 -8.38
N MET A 50 6.65 5.96 -7.58
CA MET A 50 5.80 6.30 -6.44
C MET A 50 4.39 6.73 -6.85
N ALA A 51 4.22 7.40 -8.00
CA ALA A 51 2.91 7.71 -8.55
C ALA A 51 2.14 6.43 -8.90
N SER A 52 2.82 5.45 -9.52
CA SER A 52 2.23 4.14 -9.83
C SER A 52 1.76 3.39 -8.58
N ILE A 53 2.46 3.54 -7.44
CA ILE A 53 1.97 3.02 -6.15
C ILE A 53 0.67 3.72 -5.75
N ARG A 54 0.62 5.06 -5.80
CA ARG A 54 -0.61 5.81 -5.45
C ARG A 54 -1.81 5.38 -6.29
N ASP A 55 -1.62 5.21 -7.59
CA ASP A 55 -2.69 4.76 -8.48
C ASP A 55 -3.17 3.35 -8.13
N THR A 56 -2.24 2.48 -7.73
CA THR A 56 -2.58 1.14 -7.26
C THR A 56 -3.34 1.15 -5.94
N LEU A 57 -3.00 2.05 -5.01
CA LEU A 57 -3.76 2.24 -3.77
C LEU A 57 -5.19 2.74 -4.03
N ALA A 58 -5.35 3.67 -4.98
CA ALA A 58 -6.66 4.17 -5.37
C ALA A 58 -7.53 3.06 -6.00
N ARG A 59 -6.95 2.23 -6.88
CA ARG A 59 -7.64 1.04 -7.42
C ARG A 59 -7.99 0.04 -6.33
N LEU A 60 -7.07 -0.24 -5.41
CA LEU A 60 -7.30 -1.17 -4.30
C LEU A 60 -8.48 -0.72 -3.43
N GLN A 61 -8.56 0.58 -3.11
CA GLN A 61 -9.71 1.15 -2.39
C GLN A 61 -11.01 1.03 -3.21
N ALA A 62 -10.97 1.31 -4.52
CA ALA A 62 -12.15 1.19 -5.38
C ALA A 62 -12.66 -0.26 -5.46
N SER A 63 -11.76 -1.23 -5.67
CA SER A 63 -12.08 -2.65 -5.65
C SER A 63 -12.65 -3.10 -4.30
N HIS A 64 -12.15 -2.56 -3.19
CA HIS A 64 -12.70 -2.82 -1.87
C HIS A 64 -14.16 -2.35 -1.74
N GLU A 65 -14.44 -1.11 -2.16
CA GLU A 65 -15.81 -0.58 -2.13
C GLU A 65 -16.75 -1.35 -3.06
N GLU A 66 -16.30 -1.71 -4.26
CA GLU A 66 -17.07 -2.55 -5.20
C GLU A 66 -17.45 -3.89 -4.57
N GLY A 67 -16.50 -4.55 -3.88
CA GLY A 67 -16.72 -5.84 -3.23
C GLY A 67 -17.77 -5.82 -2.13
N LYS A 68 -18.10 -4.65 -1.54
CA LYS A 68 -19.15 -4.55 -0.51
C LYS A 68 -20.55 -4.80 -1.05
N SER A 69 -20.79 -4.50 -2.33
CA SER A 69 -22.09 -4.65 -3.00
C SER A 69 -22.11 -5.75 -4.06
N LEU A 70 -21.00 -6.47 -4.25
CA LEU A 70 -20.87 -7.50 -5.27
C LEU A 70 -21.40 -8.84 -4.74
N HIS A 71 -22.43 -9.39 -5.39
CA HIS A 71 -23.07 -10.64 -4.95
C HIS A 71 -22.81 -11.83 -5.89
N ASN A 72 -22.07 -11.64 -6.99
CA ASN A 72 -21.76 -12.71 -7.94
C ASN A 72 -20.48 -13.47 -7.52
N PRO A 73 -20.56 -14.78 -7.23
CA PRO A 73 -19.42 -15.59 -6.76
C PRO A 73 -18.18 -15.56 -7.67
N GLU A 74 -18.35 -15.65 -8.99
CA GLU A 74 -17.23 -15.63 -9.93
C GLU A 74 -16.60 -14.25 -10.05
N ALA A 75 -17.42 -13.20 -10.02
CA ALA A 75 -16.94 -11.82 -10.00
C ALA A 75 -16.14 -11.53 -8.72
N LEU A 76 -16.58 -12.04 -7.57
CA LEU A 76 -15.88 -11.90 -6.29
C LEU A 76 -14.54 -12.63 -6.27
N LYS A 77 -14.47 -13.83 -6.83
CA LYS A 77 -13.21 -14.57 -6.99
C LYS A 77 -12.22 -13.78 -7.86
N THR A 78 -12.71 -13.18 -8.93
CA THR A 78 -11.90 -12.32 -9.82
C THR A 78 -11.42 -11.07 -9.08
N LEU A 79 -12.31 -10.41 -8.33
CA LEU A 79 -11.99 -9.24 -7.51
C LEU A 79 -10.90 -9.56 -6.48
N ARG A 80 -10.98 -10.71 -5.80
CA ARG A 80 -9.94 -11.19 -4.87
C ARG A 80 -8.60 -11.36 -5.56
N ALA A 81 -8.58 -12.00 -6.73
CA ALA A 81 -7.35 -12.18 -7.49
C ALA A 81 -6.73 -10.83 -7.86
N SER A 82 -7.54 -9.85 -8.26
CA SER A 82 -7.11 -8.49 -8.58
C SER A 82 -6.54 -7.76 -7.35
N VAL A 83 -7.27 -7.76 -6.23
CA VAL A 83 -6.82 -7.19 -4.95
C VAL A 83 -5.47 -7.77 -4.52
N ASN A 84 -5.31 -9.08 -4.62
CA ASN A 84 -4.06 -9.77 -4.28
C ASN A 84 -2.91 -9.36 -5.22
N ALA A 85 -3.18 -9.26 -6.52
CA ALA A 85 -2.20 -8.81 -7.50
C ALA A 85 -1.76 -7.36 -7.23
N ASP A 86 -2.68 -6.47 -6.90
CA ASP A 86 -2.39 -5.08 -6.56
C ASP A 86 -1.55 -4.96 -5.27
N ILE A 87 -1.89 -5.72 -4.22
CA ILE A 87 -1.09 -5.81 -2.99
C ILE A 87 0.35 -6.23 -3.29
N LEU A 88 0.52 -7.32 -4.05
CA LEU A 88 1.86 -7.82 -4.41
C LEU A 88 2.62 -6.82 -5.29
N SER A 89 1.92 -6.13 -6.19
CA SER A 89 2.47 -5.08 -7.05
C SER A 89 3.02 -3.92 -6.22
N VAL A 90 2.26 -3.41 -5.24
CA VAL A 90 2.71 -2.35 -4.32
C VAL A 90 3.98 -2.78 -3.58
N LEU A 91 3.97 -3.99 -2.99
CA LEU A 91 5.12 -4.51 -2.24
C LEU A 91 6.37 -4.68 -3.12
N LYS A 92 6.20 -5.17 -4.36
CA LYS A 92 7.29 -5.31 -5.32
C LYS A 92 7.87 -3.95 -5.72
N ARG A 93 7.02 -2.99 -6.08
CA ARG A 93 7.44 -1.63 -6.47
C ARG A 93 8.14 -0.92 -5.32
N ALA A 94 7.61 -1.01 -4.10
CA ALA A 94 8.23 -0.40 -2.92
C ALA A 94 9.65 -0.94 -2.68
N ARG A 95 9.88 -2.26 -2.85
CA ARG A 95 11.22 -2.87 -2.78
C ARG A 95 12.14 -2.35 -3.87
N THR A 96 11.66 -2.26 -5.11
CA THR A 96 12.43 -1.68 -6.23
C THR A 96 12.82 -0.23 -5.96
N ILE A 97 11.89 0.60 -5.49
CA ILE A 97 12.16 2.01 -5.16
C ILE A 97 13.18 2.10 -4.03
N ARG A 98 13.04 1.28 -2.98
CA ARG A 98 14.02 1.23 -1.88
C ARG A 98 15.42 0.91 -2.38
N ALA A 99 15.57 -0.05 -3.30
CA ALA A 99 16.86 -0.38 -3.91
C ALA A 99 17.42 0.80 -4.71
N ARG A 100 16.60 1.44 -5.56
CA ARG A 100 17.01 2.65 -6.30
C ARG A 100 17.47 3.79 -5.39
N LEU A 101 16.77 4.02 -4.27
CA LEU A 101 17.18 5.03 -3.29
C LEU A 101 18.54 4.70 -2.65
N GLN A 102 18.84 3.43 -2.41
CA GLN A 102 20.17 2.99 -1.94
C GLN A 102 21.25 3.21 -3.00
N ASP A 103 20.92 3.00 -4.28
CA ASP A 103 21.85 3.30 -5.38
C ASP A 103 22.10 4.80 -5.54
N MET A 104 21.06 5.63 -5.33
CA MET A 104 21.21 7.08 -5.26
C MET A 104 22.10 7.50 -4.08
N ASP A 105 21.96 6.87 -2.90
CA ASP A 105 22.86 7.14 -1.75
C ASP A 105 24.31 6.80 -2.08
N ARG A 106 24.56 5.66 -2.73
CA ARG A 106 25.91 5.27 -3.20
C ARG A 106 26.45 6.28 -4.21
N SER A 107 25.63 6.70 -5.17
CA SER A 107 25.96 7.73 -6.16
C SER A 107 26.33 9.06 -5.48
N ASN A 108 25.57 9.47 -4.46
CA ASN A 108 25.87 10.66 -3.66
C ASN A 108 27.22 10.55 -2.94
N ALA A 109 27.51 9.41 -2.33
CA ALA A 109 28.79 9.17 -1.65
C ALA A 109 29.98 9.19 -2.63
N LEU A 110 29.81 8.65 -3.84
CA LEU A 110 30.83 8.71 -4.89
C LEU A 110 31.02 10.13 -5.42
N ASN A 111 29.93 10.89 -5.58
CA ASN A 111 29.99 12.27 -6.06
C ASN A 111 30.84 13.18 -5.15
N ARG A 112 30.86 12.91 -3.83
CA ARG A 112 31.70 13.64 -2.85
C ARG A 112 33.20 13.54 -3.10
N ARG A 113 33.65 12.58 -3.91
CA ARG A 113 35.05 12.41 -4.30
C ARG A 113 35.46 13.34 -5.45
N LEU A 114 34.48 13.93 -6.16
CA LEU A 114 34.75 14.85 -7.26
C LEU A 114 35.09 16.25 -6.74
N SER A 115 35.98 16.95 -7.46
CA SER A 115 36.28 18.36 -7.18
C SER A 115 35.00 19.20 -7.34
N GLY A 116 34.74 20.13 -6.42
CA GLY A 116 33.51 20.93 -6.40
C GLY A 116 32.26 20.24 -5.83
N CYS A 117 32.30 18.94 -5.58
CA CYS A 117 31.15 18.15 -5.08
C CYS A 117 31.34 17.63 -3.65
N LYS A 118 32.33 18.14 -2.92
CA LYS A 118 32.64 17.71 -1.55
C LYS A 118 31.43 17.84 -0.62
N GLU A 119 31.49 17.13 0.50
CA GLU A 119 30.44 17.22 1.51
C GLU A 119 30.15 18.67 1.93
N GLY A 120 28.86 19.01 1.98
CA GLY A 120 28.40 20.34 2.35
C GLY A 120 28.42 21.38 1.23
N THR A 121 28.85 21.05 0.01
CA THR A 121 28.66 21.94 -1.14
C THR A 121 27.18 22.05 -1.53
N PRO A 122 26.76 23.10 -2.27
CA PRO A 122 25.38 23.23 -2.73
C PRO A 122 24.87 22.01 -3.50
N VAL A 123 25.72 21.41 -4.35
CA VAL A 123 25.41 20.18 -5.09
C VAL A 123 25.18 19.00 -4.16
N ASP A 124 26.08 18.76 -3.19
CA ASP A 124 25.94 17.67 -2.23
C ASP A 124 24.69 17.83 -1.34
N ARG A 125 24.41 19.05 -0.87
CA ARG A 125 23.20 19.36 -0.09
C ARG A 125 21.94 19.11 -0.91
N THR A 126 21.91 19.54 -2.16
CA THR A 126 20.76 19.36 -3.06
C THR A 126 20.48 17.87 -3.28
N ARG A 127 21.50 17.09 -3.63
CA ARG A 127 21.36 15.66 -3.84
C ARG A 127 20.91 14.92 -2.58
N SER A 128 21.51 15.25 -1.43
CA SER A 128 21.12 14.69 -0.14
C SER A 128 19.68 15.02 0.23
N ALA A 129 19.26 16.28 0.04
CA ALA A 129 17.90 16.73 0.31
C ALA A 129 16.87 16.01 -0.58
N VAL A 130 17.15 15.86 -1.87
CA VAL A 130 16.28 15.14 -2.82
C VAL A 130 16.13 13.67 -2.40
N THR A 131 17.23 12.94 -2.19
CA THR A 131 17.16 11.52 -1.82
C THR A 131 16.45 11.32 -0.47
N ASN A 132 16.70 12.20 0.50
CA ASN A 132 16.00 12.17 1.80
C ASN A 132 14.49 12.46 1.67
N GLY A 133 14.12 13.43 0.83
CA GLY A 133 12.72 13.75 0.54
C GLY A 133 11.98 12.58 -0.09
N LEU A 134 12.59 11.91 -1.07
CA LEU A 134 12.02 10.71 -1.70
C LEU A 134 11.88 9.56 -0.68
N ARG A 135 12.89 9.34 0.18
CA ARG A 135 12.80 8.32 1.23
C ARG A 135 11.64 8.58 2.20
N LYS A 136 11.47 9.84 2.63
CA LYS A 136 10.33 10.24 3.45
C LYS A 136 9.01 9.96 2.73
N LYS A 137 8.93 10.30 1.43
CA LYS A 137 7.70 10.09 0.65
C LYS A 137 7.35 8.62 0.46
N LEU A 138 8.34 7.76 0.23
CA LEU A 138 8.12 6.31 0.19
C LEU A 138 7.54 5.81 1.52
N LYS A 139 8.09 6.28 2.65
CA LYS A 139 7.61 5.89 3.97
C LYS A 139 6.16 6.30 4.19
N GLU A 140 5.80 7.55 3.86
CA GLU A 140 4.41 8.03 3.93
C GLU A 140 3.47 7.15 3.09
N LEU A 141 3.82 6.87 1.83
CA LEU A 141 3.01 6.01 0.95
C LEU A 141 2.83 4.59 1.50
N MET A 142 3.87 4.02 2.09
CA MET A 142 3.78 2.69 2.69
C MET A 142 2.97 2.70 3.99
N MET A 143 2.94 3.81 4.72
CA MET A 143 2.03 3.99 5.87
C MET A 143 0.57 4.07 5.40
N ASP A 144 0.29 4.82 4.33
CA ASP A 144 -1.06 4.89 3.73
C ASP A 144 -1.53 3.50 3.25
N PHE A 145 -0.66 2.73 2.61
CA PHE A 145 -0.94 1.35 2.21
C PHE A 145 -1.29 0.45 3.41
N GLN A 146 -0.52 0.54 4.50
CA GLN A 146 -0.79 -0.24 5.71
C GLN A 146 -2.11 0.18 6.36
N ALA A 147 -2.39 1.48 6.43
CA ALA A 147 -3.65 2.00 6.96
C ALA A 147 -4.86 1.52 6.14
N LEU A 148 -4.73 1.51 4.80
CA LEU A 148 -5.75 0.97 3.90
C LEU A 148 -5.99 -0.52 4.16
N ARG A 149 -4.93 -1.34 4.19
CA ARG A 149 -5.03 -2.78 4.48
C ARG A 149 -5.70 -3.05 5.82
N GLN A 150 -5.34 -2.29 6.85
CA GLN A 150 -5.92 -2.43 8.18
C GLN A 150 -7.41 -2.08 8.17
N ARG A 151 -7.81 -0.98 7.52
CA ARG A 151 -9.21 -0.59 7.39
C ARG A 151 -10.02 -1.66 6.67
N MET A 152 -9.52 -2.16 5.53
CA MET A 152 -10.17 -3.24 4.78
C MET A 152 -10.38 -4.49 5.64
N MET A 153 -9.37 -4.88 6.44
CA MET A 153 -9.48 -6.03 7.34
C MET A 153 -10.46 -5.79 8.48
N THR A 154 -10.45 -4.62 9.11
CA THR A 154 -11.41 -4.28 10.17
C THR A 154 -12.85 -4.35 9.66
N GLU A 155 -13.14 -3.73 8.51
CA GLU A 155 -14.47 -3.77 7.91
C GLU A 155 -14.91 -5.20 7.54
N TYR A 156 -13.97 -6.02 7.09
CA TYR A 156 -14.23 -7.43 6.80
C TYR A 156 -14.55 -8.23 8.08
N LYS A 157 -13.77 -8.06 9.15
CA LYS A 157 -14.03 -8.67 10.46
C LYS A 157 -15.40 -8.29 11.01
N GLU A 158 -15.78 -7.01 10.92
CA GLU A 158 -17.11 -6.55 11.32
C GLU A 158 -18.21 -7.25 10.52
N THR A 159 -18.01 -7.43 9.22
CA THR A 159 -19.01 -8.07 8.37
C THR A 159 -19.17 -9.56 8.71
N VAL A 160 -18.08 -10.26 8.99
CA VAL A 160 -18.11 -11.65 9.51
C VAL A 160 -18.81 -11.71 10.87
N GLY A 161 -18.49 -10.81 11.80
CA GLY A 161 -19.09 -10.76 13.12
C GLY A 161 -20.60 -10.50 13.09
N ARG A 162 -21.06 -9.53 12.29
CA ARG A 162 -22.51 -9.25 12.11
C ARG A 162 -23.24 -10.48 11.57
N ARG A 163 -22.65 -11.21 10.63
CA ARG A 163 -23.26 -12.41 10.05
C ARG A 163 -23.32 -13.54 11.06
N TYR A 164 -22.24 -13.77 11.80
CA TYR A 164 -22.24 -14.73 12.90
C TYR A 164 -23.39 -14.43 13.88
N PHE A 165 -23.55 -13.19 14.30
CA PHE A 165 -24.66 -12.79 15.18
C PHE A 165 -26.04 -13.02 14.53
N THR A 166 -26.23 -12.63 13.27
CA THR A 166 -27.52 -12.85 12.59
C THR A 166 -27.91 -14.31 12.53
N VAL A 167 -26.95 -15.24 12.39
CA VAL A 167 -27.28 -16.67 12.30
C VAL A 167 -27.30 -17.38 13.66
N THR A 168 -26.46 -16.98 14.62
CA THR A 168 -26.33 -17.66 15.92
C THR A 168 -27.07 -16.97 17.06
N GLY A 169 -27.35 -15.67 16.93
CA GLY A 169 -27.86 -14.82 18.01
C GLY A 169 -26.78 -14.39 19.02
N GLU A 170 -25.52 -14.80 18.85
CA GLU A 170 -24.43 -14.56 19.79
C GLU A 170 -23.32 -13.69 19.17
N HIS A 171 -22.64 -12.89 19.99
CA HIS A 171 -21.50 -12.09 19.53
C HIS A 171 -20.23 -12.95 19.58
N PRO A 172 -19.52 -13.16 18.46
CA PRO A 172 -18.30 -13.96 18.46
C PRO A 172 -17.14 -13.19 19.11
N HIS A 173 -16.28 -13.90 19.83
CA HIS A 173 -14.97 -13.35 20.22
C HIS A 173 -14.06 -13.18 19.00
N ASP A 174 -13.11 -12.24 19.08
CA ASP A 174 -12.18 -11.94 17.98
C ASP A 174 -11.42 -13.19 17.50
N GLU A 175 -11.06 -14.10 18.40
CA GLU A 175 -10.40 -15.37 18.05
C GLU A 175 -11.26 -16.27 17.16
N VAL A 176 -12.59 -16.24 17.34
CA VAL A 176 -13.53 -17.01 16.52
C VAL A 176 -13.63 -16.37 15.14
N ILE A 177 -13.72 -15.04 15.07
CA ILE A 177 -13.69 -14.29 13.81
C ILE A 177 -12.40 -14.59 13.05
N ASP A 178 -11.25 -14.55 13.73
CA ASP A 178 -9.95 -14.82 13.12
C ASP A 178 -9.81 -16.27 12.65
N LYS A 179 -10.40 -17.25 13.34
CA LYS A 179 -10.46 -18.65 12.88
C LYS A 179 -11.34 -18.81 11.64
N ILE A 180 -12.51 -18.17 11.59
CA ILE A 180 -13.42 -18.21 10.42
C ILE A 180 -12.72 -17.60 9.20
N ILE A 181 -12.00 -16.49 9.42
CA ILE A 181 -11.19 -15.82 8.40
C ILE A 181 -10.06 -16.74 7.95
N SER A 182 -9.26 -17.27 8.89
CA SER A 182 -8.03 -18.04 8.58
C SER A 182 -8.29 -19.43 7.99
N GLY A 183 -9.41 -20.07 8.32
CA GLY A 183 -9.83 -21.34 7.72
C GLY A 183 -10.35 -21.22 6.28
N GLY A 184 -10.38 -20.00 5.72
CA GLY A 184 -10.98 -19.67 4.45
C GLY A 184 -10.04 -19.75 3.24
N ASP A 185 -9.62 -20.96 2.87
CA ASP A 185 -9.10 -21.27 1.52
C ASP A 185 -10.25 -21.32 0.50
N GLY A 186 -10.99 -20.22 0.38
CA GLY A 186 -11.98 -19.98 -0.67
C GLY A 186 -13.37 -20.59 -0.45
N ASN A 187 -13.53 -21.55 0.45
CA ASN A 187 -14.84 -22.16 0.75
C ASN A 187 -15.07 -22.49 2.26
N GLY A 188 -14.01 -22.50 3.08
CA GLY A 188 -14.05 -23.00 4.46
C GLY A 188 -14.70 -22.07 5.50
N GLY A 189 -14.82 -20.77 5.23
CA GLY A 189 -15.51 -19.83 6.12
C GLY A 189 -17.02 -20.08 6.19
N GLU A 190 -17.62 -20.50 5.07
CA GLU A 190 -19.04 -20.90 5.01
C GLU A 190 -19.28 -22.23 5.71
N GLU A 191 -18.36 -23.19 5.56
CA GLU A 191 -18.45 -24.49 6.23
C GLU A 191 -18.22 -24.37 7.74
N LEU A 192 -17.28 -23.53 8.18
CA LEU A 192 -17.06 -23.24 9.60
C LEU A 192 -18.20 -22.45 10.22
N LEU A 193 -18.77 -21.48 9.50
CA LEU A 193 -19.98 -20.80 9.96
C LEU A 193 -21.14 -21.81 10.04
N SER A 194 -21.35 -22.63 9.01
CA SER A 194 -22.37 -23.69 8.99
C SER A 194 -22.19 -24.70 10.12
N ARG A 195 -20.95 -25.04 10.47
CA ARG A 195 -20.63 -25.94 11.58
C ARG A 195 -20.84 -25.29 12.94
N ALA A 196 -20.49 -24.01 13.11
CA ALA A 196 -20.81 -23.24 14.31
C ALA A 196 -22.33 -23.09 14.50
N ILE A 197 -23.07 -22.89 13.41
CA ILE A 197 -24.54 -22.89 13.38
C ILE A 197 -25.09 -24.26 13.82
N GLN A 198 -24.47 -25.36 13.39
CA GLN A 198 -24.92 -26.72 13.71
C GLN A 198 -24.55 -27.17 15.13
N GLU A 199 -23.42 -26.70 15.66
CA GLU A 199 -22.93 -27.04 17.00
C GLU A 199 -23.54 -26.16 18.11
N HIS A 200 -23.78 -24.86 17.85
CA HIS A 200 -24.32 -23.91 18.85
C HIS A 200 -25.80 -23.55 18.63
N GLY A 201 -26.39 -23.85 17.47
CA GLY A 201 -27.80 -23.58 17.14
C GLY A 201 -28.79 -24.56 17.79
N ARG A 202 -28.82 -24.66 19.11
CA ARG A 202 -29.88 -25.36 19.86
C ARG A 202 -30.84 -24.36 20.52
N GLY A 203 -31.74 -23.77 19.74
CA GLY A 203 -32.84 -23.00 20.33
C GLY A 203 -33.73 -22.25 19.35
N LYS A 204 -34.85 -22.88 18.97
CA LYS A 204 -36.02 -22.34 18.23
C LYS A 204 -35.87 -22.19 16.71
N VAL A 205 -36.18 -23.31 16.05
CA VAL A 205 -36.50 -23.50 14.63
C VAL A 205 -37.70 -22.63 14.22
N VAL A 206 -37.61 -21.87 13.11
CA VAL A 206 -38.63 -21.83 12.05
C VAL A 206 -37.94 -21.45 10.72
N GLU A 207 -38.19 -22.26 9.70
CA GLU A 207 -37.92 -22.09 8.26
C GLU A 207 -37.62 -20.65 7.79
N THR A 208 -36.47 -20.45 7.12
CA THR A 208 -36.05 -19.34 6.19
C THR A 208 -34.73 -18.60 6.50
N PRO A 209 -33.55 -19.27 6.49
CA PRO A 209 -32.35 -18.51 6.09
C PRO A 209 -31.28 -19.23 5.27
N ALA A 210 -31.36 -20.54 5.02
CA ALA A 210 -30.27 -21.26 4.31
C ALA A 210 -29.94 -20.66 2.93
N MET A 211 -30.94 -20.13 2.21
CA MET A 211 -30.71 -19.48 0.90
C MET A 211 -30.26 -18.01 0.98
N LEU A 212 -30.63 -17.28 2.04
CA LEU A 212 -30.22 -15.88 2.23
C LEU A 212 -28.79 -15.79 2.78
N VAL A 213 -28.44 -16.69 3.71
CA VAL A 213 -27.09 -16.78 4.28
C VAL A 213 -26.09 -17.24 3.22
N HIS A 214 -26.38 -18.29 2.44
CA HIS A 214 -25.46 -18.74 1.38
C HIS A 214 -25.20 -17.67 0.32
N ARG A 215 -26.22 -16.91 -0.11
CA ARG A 215 -26.06 -15.96 -1.22
C ARG A 215 -25.24 -14.72 -0.84
N ASP A 216 -25.34 -14.30 0.42
CA ASP A 216 -24.57 -13.16 0.91
C ASP A 216 -23.20 -13.59 1.45
N HIS A 217 -23.04 -14.81 1.98
CA HIS A 217 -21.78 -15.31 2.56
C HIS A 217 -20.61 -15.34 1.57
N THR A 218 -20.91 -15.69 0.32
CA THR A 218 -19.93 -15.70 -0.75
C THR A 218 -19.38 -14.30 -1.00
N ALA A 219 -20.20 -13.24 -0.97
CA ALA A 219 -19.77 -11.84 -1.14
C ALA A 219 -18.63 -11.38 -0.22
N VAL A 220 -18.56 -11.92 1.00
CA VAL A 220 -17.71 -11.34 2.04
C VAL A 220 -16.51 -12.22 2.33
N SER A 221 -16.64 -13.55 2.27
CA SER A 221 -15.60 -14.55 2.58
C SER A 221 -14.25 -14.37 1.83
N HIS A 222 -14.21 -13.50 0.82
CA HIS A 222 -13.10 -13.42 -0.12
C HIS A 222 -11.91 -12.52 0.27
N TYR A 223 -11.90 -11.81 1.40
CA TYR A 223 -10.81 -10.88 1.77
C TYR A 223 -9.65 -11.46 2.61
N SER A 224 -9.84 -12.65 3.21
CA SER A 224 -9.00 -13.15 4.31
C SER A 224 -7.50 -13.36 4.01
N SER A 225 -7.16 -14.09 2.94
CA SER A 225 -5.82 -14.68 2.80
C SER A 225 -4.68 -13.65 2.66
N CYS A 226 -4.97 -12.45 2.13
CA CYS A 226 -3.93 -11.46 1.82
C CYS A 226 -3.88 -10.27 2.77
N CYS A 227 -4.93 -10.04 3.56
CA CYS A 227 -4.95 -8.97 4.55
C CYS A 227 -4.54 -9.46 5.95
N HIS A 228 -4.43 -10.77 6.18
CA HIS A 228 -4.15 -11.34 7.49
C HIS A 228 -2.82 -10.81 8.08
N PRO A 229 -2.75 -10.46 9.39
CA PRO A 229 -1.56 -9.86 10.00
C PRO A 229 -0.30 -10.75 9.95
N HIS A 230 -0.48 -12.07 9.76
CA HIS A 230 0.62 -13.04 9.69
C HIS A 230 1.40 -13.04 8.38
N CYS A 231 1.18 -12.08 7.47
CA CYS A 231 2.11 -11.82 6.37
C CYS A 231 3.39 -11.11 6.88
N HIS A 232 3.99 -11.65 7.95
CA HIS A 232 5.30 -11.29 8.49
C HIS A 232 6.39 -11.94 7.64
N GLN A 233 6.54 -11.44 6.42
CA GLN A 233 7.84 -11.45 5.74
C GLN A 233 7.99 -10.05 5.20
N PHE A 234 8.75 -9.21 5.89
CA PHE A 234 9.50 -8.04 5.40
C PHE A 234 9.85 -7.18 6.63
N HIS A 235 10.69 -7.74 7.50
CA HIS A 235 11.63 -6.97 8.30
C HIS A 235 12.95 -6.87 7.51
#